data_AF-A0A1B2EUW1-F1
#
_entry.id   AF-A0A1B2EUW1-F1
#
_cell.length_a   1.000
_cell.length_b   1.000
_cell.length_c   1.000
_cell.angle_alpha   90.00
_cell.angle_beta   90.00
_cell.angle_gamma   90.00
#
_symmetry.space_group_name_H-M   'P 1'
#
loop_
_entity.id
_entity.type
_entity.pdbx_description
1 polymer ?
#
loop_
_entity_poly.entity_id
_entity_poly.type
_entity_poly.pdbx_seq_one_letter_code
_entity_poly.pdbx_strand_id
1 'polypeptide(L)'
;MRRGETWTVFDNGLAIVVTIIVLAALFYFGRSDAEEGHFPGHQTAHGAYHHLYNGIMRPDVKNSSCCSEQDCAPTEARWDSVRKRWIALKYGAWVDIPPGKVVPRDRVPDGLGAEPHLCAPPPSWSAYPKDEVFCFIEPGGGT
;
A
#
# COMPACT_ATOMS: atom_id res chain seq x y z
N MET A 1 22.25 67.34 -0.73
CA MET A 1 21.10 66.55 -0.27
C MET A 1 21.08 65.22 -1.02
N ARG A 2 21.56 64.13 -0.41
CA ARG A 2 21.41 62.73 -0.86
C ARG A 2 21.58 61.83 0.37
N ARG A 3 20.52 61.70 1.17
CA ARG A 3 20.51 60.87 2.39
C ARG A 3 19.12 60.24 2.63
N GLY A 4 18.39 59.95 1.56
CA GLY A 4 17.04 59.37 1.62
C GLY A 4 16.87 58.06 0.83
N GLU A 5 17.76 57.76 -0.12
CA GLU A 5 17.58 56.64 -1.06
C GLU A 5 18.19 55.31 -0.57
N THR A 6 19.08 55.34 0.41
CA THR A 6 19.75 54.13 0.90
C THR A 6 18.89 53.34 1.89
N TRP A 7 18.08 54.01 2.71
CA TRP A 7 17.29 53.37 3.77
C TRP A 7 16.18 52.48 3.22
N THR A 8 15.50 52.92 2.14
CA THR A 8 14.41 52.16 1.51
C THR A 8 14.89 50.88 0.83
N VAL A 9 16.12 50.87 0.27
CA VAL A 9 16.70 49.67 -0.38
C VAL A 9 17.07 48.60 0.65
N PHE A 10 17.59 48.99 1.81
CA PHE A 10 17.88 48.05 2.90
C PHE A 10 16.61 47.48 3.53
N ASP A 11 15.56 48.29 3.71
CA ASP A 11 14.24 47.83 4.17
C ASP A 11 13.60 46.83 3.20
N ASN A 12 13.68 47.10 1.89
CA ASN A 12 13.17 46.18 0.86
C ASN A 12 13.97 44.87 0.80
N GLY A 13 15.30 44.93 0.95
CA GLY A 13 16.16 43.75 0.99
C GLY A 13 15.87 42.86 2.19
N LEU A 14 15.73 43.46 3.38
CA LEU A 14 15.38 42.73 4.60
C LEU A 14 13.97 42.12 4.49
N ALA A 15 12.99 42.87 3.96
CA ALA A 15 11.63 42.39 3.76
C ALA A 15 11.57 41.19 2.79
N ILE A 16 12.35 41.20 1.72
CA ILE A 16 12.44 40.08 0.77
C ILE A 16 13.02 38.84 1.46
N VAL A 17 14.10 38.99 2.23
CA VAL A 17 14.73 37.88 2.94
C VAL A 17 13.77 37.26 3.96
N VAL A 18 13.07 38.09 4.74
CA VAL A 18 12.05 37.62 5.71
C VAL A 18 10.91 36.89 4.99
N THR A 19 10.44 37.41 3.85
CA THR A 19 9.39 36.75 3.06
C THR A 19 9.82 35.38 2.56
N ILE A 20 11.05 35.24 2.06
CA ILE A 20 11.59 33.95 1.59
C ILE A 20 11.69 32.95 2.75
N ILE A 21 12.14 33.38 3.93
CA ILE A 21 12.22 32.53 5.12
C ILE A 21 10.83 32.04 5.55
N VAL A 22 9.83 32.93 5.57
CA VAL A 22 8.45 32.57 5.91
C VAL A 22 7.86 31.58 4.91
N LEU A 23 8.06 31.81 3.60
CA LEU A 23 7.59 30.88 2.58
C LEU A 23 8.29 29.52 2.69
N ALA A 24 9.61 29.49 2.87
CA ALA A 24 10.35 28.25 3.08
C ALA A 24 9.83 27.51 4.31
N ALA A 25 9.63 28.20 5.44
CA ALA A 25 9.06 27.61 6.64
C ALA A 25 7.67 27.00 6.38
N LEU A 26 6.78 27.69 5.68
CA LEU A 26 5.46 27.17 5.30
C LEU A 26 5.56 25.90 4.43
N PHE A 27 6.56 25.81 3.53
CA PHE A 27 6.82 24.59 2.76
C PHE A 27 7.42 23.44 3.59
N TYR A 28 8.19 23.74 4.65
CA TYR A 28 8.70 22.72 5.57
C TYR A 28 7.61 22.18 6.51
N PHE A 29 6.70 23.04 6.97
CA PHE A 29 5.56 22.63 7.81
C PHE A 29 4.38 22.05 7.01
N GLY A 30 4.36 22.26 5.68
CA GLY A 30 3.36 21.72 4.76
C GLY A 30 3.65 20.30 4.25
N ARG A 31 4.61 19.57 4.84
CA ARG A 31 4.63 18.11 4.70
C ARG A 31 3.48 17.54 5.51
N SER A 32 2.29 17.60 4.92
CA SER A 32 1.22 16.69 5.28
C SER A 32 1.69 15.31 4.87
N ASP A 33 2.19 14.52 5.82
CA ASP A 33 2.11 13.07 5.69
C ASP A 33 0.61 12.77 5.55
N ALA A 34 0.19 12.53 4.31
CA ALA A 34 -1.09 11.90 4.06
C ALA A 34 -0.95 10.48 4.61
N GLU A 35 -1.17 10.31 5.92
CA GLU A 35 -1.67 9.06 6.46
C GLU A 35 -3.06 8.90 5.86
N GLU A 36 -3.09 8.44 4.60
CA GLU A 36 -4.25 7.81 4.00
C GLU A 36 -4.75 6.83 5.05
N GLY A 37 -5.94 7.07 5.61
CA GLY A 37 -6.46 6.32 6.73
C GLY A 37 -6.52 4.84 6.38
N HIS A 38 -5.45 4.10 6.71
CA HIS A 38 -5.38 2.66 6.53
C HIS A 38 -6.36 2.04 7.50
N PHE A 39 -7.55 1.73 7.00
CA PHE A 39 -8.57 1.05 7.78
C PHE A 39 -7.98 -0.29 8.25
N PRO A 40 -7.77 -0.49 9.57
CA PRO A 40 -7.22 -1.74 10.08
C PRO A 40 -8.16 -2.95 9.84
N GLY A 41 -9.35 -2.72 9.30
CA GLY A 41 -10.40 -3.72 9.09
C GLY A 41 -10.32 -4.54 7.80
N HIS A 42 -9.55 -4.15 6.78
CA HIS A 42 -9.54 -4.90 5.50
C HIS A 42 -9.01 -6.33 5.67
N GLN A 43 -7.99 -6.51 6.50
CA GLN A 43 -7.35 -7.82 6.73
C GLN A 43 -8.10 -8.71 7.73
N THR A 44 -9.25 -8.26 8.24
CA THR A 44 -10.09 -9.00 9.20
C THR A 44 -11.45 -9.39 8.62
N ALA A 45 -11.63 -9.35 7.29
CA ALA A 45 -12.87 -9.82 6.65
C ALA A 45 -12.81 -11.33 6.34
N HIS A 46 -12.77 -12.14 7.41
CA HIS A 46 -12.69 -13.60 7.32
C HIS A 46 -14.05 -14.26 7.02
N GLY A 47 -15.15 -13.68 7.49
CA GLY A 47 -16.47 -14.35 7.47
C GLY A 47 -17.18 -14.38 6.13
N ALA A 48 -17.10 -13.30 5.34
CA ALA A 48 -17.92 -13.16 4.12
C ALA A 48 -17.42 -14.05 2.96
N TYR A 49 -16.10 -14.20 2.84
CA TYR A 49 -15.45 -14.82 1.68
C TYR A 49 -14.95 -16.24 1.92
N HIS A 50 -15.12 -16.75 3.15
CA HIS A 50 -14.55 -18.02 3.62
C HIS A 50 -14.78 -19.20 2.66
N HIS A 51 -16.03 -19.39 2.21
CA HIS A 51 -16.40 -20.49 1.32
C HIS A 51 -15.78 -20.36 -0.09
N LEU A 52 -15.46 -19.14 -0.53
CA LEU A 52 -14.92 -18.88 -1.86
C LEU A 52 -13.41 -19.15 -1.93
N TYR A 53 -12.70 -19.09 -0.80
CA TYR A 53 -11.27 -19.41 -0.80
C TYR A 53 -10.98 -20.92 -0.90
N ASN A 54 -12.00 -21.75 -0.69
CA ASN A 54 -11.85 -23.21 -0.69
C ASN A 54 -11.39 -23.70 -2.07
N GLY A 55 -10.33 -24.53 -2.07
CA GLY A 55 -9.79 -25.15 -3.28
C GLY A 55 -8.81 -24.29 -4.07
N ILE A 56 -8.59 -23.03 -3.67
CA ILE A 56 -7.52 -22.21 -4.27
C ILE A 56 -6.18 -22.76 -3.79
N MET A 57 -5.30 -23.06 -4.74
CA MET A 57 -3.98 -23.66 -4.46
C MET A 57 -2.86 -22.65 -4.71
N ARG A 58 -1.79 -22.76 -3.92
CA ARG A 58 -0.60 -21.94 -4.11
C ARG A 58 -0.03 -22.14 -5.52
N PRO A 59 0.30 -21.06 -6.25
CA PRO A 59 0.91 -21.21 -7.57
C PRO A 59 2.38 -21.67 -7.49
N ASP A 60 3.06 -21.42 -6.37
CA ASP A 60 4.47 -21.71 -6.16
C ASP A 60 4.75 -23.05 -5.46
N VAL A 61 3.78 -23.59 -4.71
CA VAL A 61 3.93 -24.87 -3.97
C VAL A 61 2.81 -25.83 -4.35
N LYS A 62 3.17 -26.96 -4.99
CA LYS A 62 2.21 -28.00 -5.35
C LYS A 62 1.50 -28.55 -4.12
N ASN A 63 0.20 -28.80 -4.26
CA ASN A 63 -0.66 -29.40 -3.22
C ASN A 63 -0.70 -28.63 -1.89
N SER A 64 -0.27 -27.36 -1.88
CA SER A 64 -0.47 -26.48 -0.73
C SER A 64 -1.69 -25.61 -0.99
N SER A 65 -2.62 -25.58 -0.04
CA SER A 65 -3.71 -24.61 -0.07
C SER A 65 -3.14 -23.20 -0.08
N CYS A 66 -3.78 -22.34 -0.86
CA CYS A 66 -3.50 -20.92 -0.94
C CYS A 66 -3.98 -20.20 0.31
N CYS A 67 -5.11 -20.63 0.86
CA CYS A 67 -5.77 -20.04 2.02
C CYS A 67 -6.29 -21.19 2.91
N SER A 68 -6.08 -21.10 4.21
CA SER A 68 -6.66 -21.99 5.22
C SER A 68 -7.49 -21.16 6.21
N GLU A 69 -8.68 -20.72 5.78
CA GLU A 69 -9.75 -20.12 6.60
C GLU A 69 -9.42 -18.90 7.49
N GLN A 70 -8.14 -18.56 7.71
CA GLN A 70 -7.63 -17.69 8.77
C GLN A 70 -6.59 -16.68 8.25
N ASP A 71 -6.05 -16.92 7.06
CA ASP A 71 -4.85 -16.27 6.52
C ASP A 71 -5.14 -15.36 5.31
N CYS A 72 -6.40 -15.29 4.86
CA CYS A 72 -6.80 -14.75 3.56
C CYS A 72 -7.93 -13.73 3.72
N ALA A 73 -7.70 -12.48 3.29
CA ALA A 73 -8.64 -11.38 3.44
C ALA A 73 -8.55 -10.36 2.30
N PRO A 74 -9.62 -9.59 2.02
CA PRO A 74 -9.54 -8.40 1.19
C PRO A 74 -8.40 -7.48 1.62
N THR A 75 -7.80 -6.79 0.66
CA THR A 75 -6.71 -5.86 0.93
C THR A 75 -6.81 -4.63 0.04
N GLU A 76 -5.98 -3.63 0.30
CA GLU A 76 -5.67 -2.62 -0.70
C GLU A 76 -4.51 -3.11 -1.56
N ALA A 77 -4.61 -2.93 -2.87
CA ALA A 77 -3.54 -3.25 -3.81
C ALA A 77 -3.42 -2.19 -4.89
N ARG A 78 -2.19 -1.98 -5.37
CA ARG A 78 -1.89 -1.10 -6.49
C ARG A 78 -0.81 -1.69 -7.38
N TRP A 79 -0.86 -1.34 -8.67
CA TRP A 79 0.12 -1.78 -9.65
C TRP A 79 1.31 -0.81 -9.69
N ASP A 80 2.52 -1.32 -9.46
CA ASP A 80 3.76 -0.59 -9.68
C ASP A 80 4.14 -0.67 -11.17
N SER A 81 3.91 0.42 -11.90
CA SER A 81 4.15 0.50 -13.34
C SER A 81 5.64 0.50 -13.73
N VAL A 82 6.54 0.85 -12.79
CA VAL A 82 7.99 0.87 -13.00
C VAL A 82 8.57 -0.52 -12.78
N ARG A 83 8.19 -1.17 -11.67
CA ARG A 83 8.66 -2.51 -11.30
C ARG A 83 7.86 -3.64 -11.93
N LYS A 84 6.76 -3.32 -12.63
CA LYS A 84 5.84 -4.25 -13.29
C LYS A 84 5.36 -5.36 -12.36
N ARG A 85 4.87 -4.97 -11.18
CA ARG A 85 4.38 -5.91 -10.16
C ARG A 85 3.28 -5.29 -9.31
N TRP A 86 2.50 -6.17 -8.69
CA TRP A 86 1.54 -5.76 -7.67
C TRP A 86 2.27 -5.44 -6.36
N ILE A 87 1.74 -4.45 -5.64
CA ILE A 87 2.05 -4.21 -4.24
C ILE A 87 0.74 -4.16 -3.46
N ALA A 88 0.72 -4.77 -2.28
CA ALA A 88 -0.50 -4.89 -1.48
C ALA A 88 -0.24 -4.53 -0.01
N LEU A 89 -1.29 -4.11 0.68
CA LEU A 89 -1.22 -3.79 2.09
C LEU A 89 -1.25 -5.09 2.93
N LYS A 90 -0.23 -5.28 3.76
CA LYS A 90 -0.08 -6.41 4.69
C LYS A 90 0.26 -5.89 6.07
N TYR A 91 -0.63 -6.12 7.04
CA TYR A 91 -0.55 -5.66 8.42
C TYR A 91 -0.08 -4.20 8.58
N GLY A 92 -0.67 -3.28 7.81
CA GLY A 92 -0.32 -1.86 7.81
C GLY A 92 0.93 -1.47 7.02
N ALA A 93 1.60 -2.42 6.34
CA ALA A 93 2.77 -2.15 5.52
C ALA A 93 2.54 -2.57 4.06
N TRP A 94 2.97 -1.74 3.11
CA TRP A 94 2.98 -2.11 1.70
C TRP A 94 4.09 -3.11 1.41
N VAL A 95 3.73 -4.26 0.84
CA VAL A 95 4.68 -5.32 0.47
C VAL A 95 4.63 -5.59 -1.03
N ASP A 96 5.78 -5.95 -1.59
CA ASP A 96 5.88 -6.43 -2.97
C ASP A 96 5.23 -7.80 -3.08
N ILE A 97 4.40 -7.99 -4.11
CA ILE A 97 3.83 -9.29 -4.44
C ILE A 97 4.74 -9.98 -5.47
N PRO A 98 5.40 -11.10 -5.11
CA PRO A 98 6.18 -11.85 -6.08
C PRO A 98 5.25 -12.42 -7.17
N PRO A 99 5.64 -12.37 -8.46
CA PRO A 99 4.77 -12.84 -9.56
C PRO A 99 4.31 -14.29 -9.40
N GLY A 100 5.14 -15.17 -8.83
CA GLY A 100 4.81 -16.57 -8.56
C GLY A 100 3.79 -16.79 -7.43
N LYS A 101 3.37 -15.72 -6.73
CA LYS A 101 2.32 -15.77 -5.71
C LYS A 101 0.95 -15.32 -6.27
N VAL A 102 0.91 -14.75 -7.47
CA VAL A 102 -0.34 -14.30 -8.09
C VAL A 102 -1.12 -15.52 -8.57
N VAL A 103 -2.35 -15.67 -8.10
CA VAL A 103 -3.24 -16.76 -8.50
C VAL A 103 -3.67 -16.53 -9.95
N PRO A 104 -3.54 -17.54 -10.84
CA PRO A 104 -4.03 -17.44 -12.22
C PRO A 104 -5.54 -17.12 -12.27
N ARG A 105 -5.95 -16.21 -13.16
CA ARG A 105 -7.35 -15.73 -13.25
C ARG A 105 -8.36 -16.86 -13.42
N ASP A 106 -8.01 -17.90 -14.17
CA ASP A 106 -8.81 -19.11 -14.41
C ASP A 106 -9.02 -20.01 -13.19
N ARG A 107 -8.36 -19.68 -12.08
CA ARG A 107 -8.46 -20.39 -10.80
C ARG A 107 -9.02 -19.53 -9.68
N VAL A 108 -9.44 -18.30 -10.00
CA VAL A 108 -10.07 -17.39 -9.06
C VAL A 108 -11.58 -17.51 -9.26
N PRO A 109 -12.36 -17.83 -8.21
CA PRO A 109 -13.82 -17.76 -8.28
C PRO A 109 -14.31 -16.32 -8.49
N ASP A 110 -15.35 -16.12 -9.30
CA ASP A 110 -15.85 -14.78 -9.66
C ASP A 110 -16.17 -13.90 -8.45
N GLY A 111 -16.68 -14.50 -7.37
CA GLY A 111 -16.98 -13.78 -6.12
C GLY A 111 -15.76 -13.16 -5.42
N LEU A 112 -14.54 -13.58 -5.77
CA LEU A 112 -13.27 -13.01 -5.28
C LEU A 112 -12.58 -12.13 -6.31
N GLY A 113 -13.07 -12.10 -7.55
CA GLY A 113 -12.45 -11.38 -8.65
C GLY A 113 -12.62 -9.86 -8.56
N ALA A 114 -13.68 -9.40 -7.89
CA ALA A 114 -14.05 -7.99 -7.84
C ALA A 114 -13.07 -7.11 -7.05
N GLU A 115 -12.53 -7.63 -5.95
CA GLU A 115 -11.59 -6.92 -5.07
C GLU A 115 -10.31 -7.74 -4.85
N PRO A 116 -9.17 -7.12 -4.51
CA PRO A 116 -7.95 -7.88 -4.30
C PRO A 116 -7.95 -8.58 -2.94
N HIS A 117 -7.42 -9.79 -2.91
CA HIS A 117 -7.25 -10.56 -1.67
C HIS A 117 -5.79 -10.95 -1.48
N LEU A 118 -5.33 -10.89 -0.23
CA LEU A 118 -3.99 -11.29 0.15
C LEU A 118 -4.06 -12.44 1.15
N CYS A 119 -3.31 -13.50 0.87
CA CYS A 119 -3.05 -14.55 1.83
C CYS A 119 -1.63 -14.48 2.35
N ALA A 120 -1.49 -14.46 3.69
CA ALA A 120 -0.21 -14.32 4.33
C ALA A 120 -0.17 -14.94 5.74
N PRO A 121 1.01 -15.35 6.22
CA PRO A 121 1.14 -15.87 7.57
C PRO A 121 0.81 -14.78 8.61
N PRO A 122 0.14 -15.13 9.73
CA PRO A 122 -0.09 -14.22 10.83
C PRO A 122 1.19 -13.55 11.32
N PRO A 123 1.13 -12.29 11.78
CA PRO A 123 2.32 -11.57 12.24
C PRO A 123 2.94 -12.19 13.50
N SER A 124 2.18 -13.01 14.24
CA SER A 124 2.64 -13.75 15.42
C SER A 124 3.50 -14.98 15.07
N TRP A 125 3.51 -15.43 13.81
CA TRP A 125 4.26 -16.61 13.40
C TRP A 125 5.69 -16.23 12.97
N SER A 126 6.63 -16.37 13.90
CA SER A 126 8.05 -16.06 13.68
C SER A 126 8.77 -17.00 12.69
N ALA A 127 8.13 -18.09 12.27
CA ALA A 127 8.69 -19.03 11.29
C ALA A 127 8.76 -18.44 9.86
N TYR A 128 8.01 -17.36 9.59
CA TYR A 128 7.95 -16.73 8.28
C TYR A 128 8.57 -15.33 8.28
N PRO A 129 9.20 -14.92 7.16
CA PRO A 129 9.59 -13.53 6.94
C PRO A 129 8.40 -12.56 7.05
N LYS A 130 8.67 -11.32 7.42
CA LYS A 130 7.62 -10.28 7.56
C LYS A 130 6.91 -9.97 6.24
N ASP A 131 7.61 -10.10 5.12
CA ASP A 131 7.13 -9.87 3.77
C ASP A 131 6.63 -11.15 3.06
N GLU A 132 6.57 -12.29 3.76
CA GLU A 132 6.07 -13.53 3.16
C GLU A 132 4.62 -13.36 2.72
N VAL A 133 4.34 -13.81 1.51
CA VAL A 133 3.01 -13.87 0.90
C VAL A 133 2.78 -15.30 0.43
N PHE A 134 1.66 -15.91 0.81
CA PHE A 134 1.30 -17.23 0.29
C PHE A 134 0.65 -17.12 -1.08
N CYS A 135 -0.29 -16.17 -1.21
CA CYS A 135 -0.99 -15.91 -2.45
C CYS A 135 -1.50 -14.48 -2.54
N PHE A 136 -1.76 -14.06 -3.77
CA PHE A 136 -2.43 -12.82 -4.08
C PHE A 136 -3.44 -13.01 -5.21
N ILE A 137 -4.66 -12.52 -5.00
CA ILE A 137 -5.70 -12.40 -6.01
C ILE A 137 -5.73 -10.93 -6.44
N GLU A 138 -5.47 -10.68 -7.72
CA GLU A 138 -5.47 -9.33 -8.29
C GLU A 138 -6.90 -8.82 -8.53
N PRO A 139 -7.13 -7.49 -8.50
CA PRO A 139 -8.45 -6.95 -8.80
C PRO A 139 -8.82 -7.20 -10.27
N GLY A 140 -10.09 -7.49 -10.52
CA GLY A 140 -10.54 -7.98 -11.82
C GLY A 140 -10.00 -9.38 -12.16
N GLY A 141 -9.71 -10.19 -11.14
CA GLY A 141 -9.50 -11.62 -11.28
C GLY A 141 -10.81 -12.36 -11.58
N GLY A 142 -10.76 -13.68 -11.79
CA GLY A 142 -11.93 -14.50 -12.14
C GLY A 142 -12.12 -14.72 -13.64
N THR A 143 -13.08 -15.58 -14.01
CA THR A 143 -13.40 -15.94 -15.42
C THR A 143 -14.85 -15.75 -15.78
#